data_AF-A0A919XI03-F1
#
_entry.id   AF-A0A919XI03-F1
#
_cell.length_a   1.000
_cell.length_b   1.000
_cell.length_c   1.000
_cell.angle_alpha   90.00
_cell.angle_beta   90.00
_cell.angle_gamma   90.00
#
_symmetry.space_group_name_H-M   'P 1'
#
loop_
_entity.id
_entity.type
_entity.pdbx_description
1 polymer ?
#
loop_
_entity_poly.entity_id
_entity_poly.type
_entity_poly.pdbx_seq_one_letter_code
_entity_poly.pdbx_strand_id
1 'polypeptide(L)' 'MDKRQVITAYRRGFITIQECGQILGIEDIRLSRMVRDSVESLEDGPKPVGRLTANSSRAE' A
#
# COMPACT_ATOMS: atom_id res chain seq x y z
N MET A 1 -17.27 -14.90 2.23
CA MET A 1 -17.28 -14.71 0.76
C MET A 1 -16.89 -16.04 0.12
N ASP A 2 -17.63 -16.52 -0.87
CA ASP A 2 -17.32 -17.82 -1.49
C ASP A 2 -16.07 -17.75 -2.37
N LYS A 3 -15.14 -18.68 -2.20
CA LYS A 3 -13.90 -18.75 -3.02
C LYS A 3 -14.20 -18.73 -4.52
N ARG A 4 -15.28 -19.42 -4.94
CA ARG A 4 -15.73 -19.45 -6.34
C ARG A 4 -16.18 -18.09 -6.86
N GLN A 5 -16.84 -17.29 -6.02
CA GLN A 5 -17.26 -15.94 -6.38
C GLN A 5 -16.06 -15.01 -6.56
N VAL A 6 -15.06 -15.13 -5.67
CA VAL A 6 -13.81 -14.35 -5.75
C VAL A 6 -13.02 -14.67 -7.02
N ILE A 7 -12.86 -15.96 -7.35
CA ILE A 7 -12.21 -16.38 -8.60
C ILE A 7 -12.99 -15.88 -9.83
N THR A 8 -14.32 -15.92 -9.79
CA THR A 8 -15.16 -15.41 -10.87
C THR A 8 -14.97 -13.89 -11.04
N ALA A 9 -14.86 -13.15 -9.94
CA ALA A 9 -14.61 -11.71 -9.98
C ALA A 9 -13.25 -11.38 -10.59
N TYR A 10 -12.18 -12.10 -10.19
CA TYR A 10 -10.85 -11.97 -10.80
C TYR A 10 -10.88 -12.28 -12.31
N ARG A 11 -11.50 -13.40 -12.72
CA ARG A 11 -11.61 -13.77 -14.14
C ARG A 11 -12.40 -12.78 -14.98
N ARG A 12 -13.33 -12.03 -14.37
CA ARG A 12 -14.11 -10.98 -15.02
C ARG A 12 -13.42 -9.61 -14.97
N GLY A 13 -12.27 -9.49 -14.31
CA GLY A 13 -11.51 -8.26 -14.19
C GLY A 13 -12.06 -7.26 -13.16
N PHE A 14 -12.94 -7.70 -12.26
CA PHE A 14 -13.47 -6.81 -11.20
C PHE A 14 -12.45 -6.56 -10.08
N ILE A 15 -11.52 -7.49 -9.88
CA ILE A 15 -10.46 -7.41 -8.88
C ILE A 15 -9.15 -7.94 -9.50
N THR A 16 -8.03 -7.50 -8.95
CA THR A 16 -6.68 -7.94 -9.30
C THR A 16 -6.32 -9.28 -8.66
N ILE A 17 -5.20 -9.88 -9.09
CA ILE A 17 -4.69 -11.12 -8.49
C ILE A 17 -4.26 -10.92 -7.03
N GLN A 18 -3.78 -9.72 -6.68
CA GLN A 18 -3.40 -9.35 -5.32
C GLN A 18 -4.65 -9.30 -4.43
N GLU A 19 -5.67 -8.54 -4.84
CA GLU A 19 -6.96 -8.49 -4.12
C GLU A 19 -7.60 -9.89 -3.97
N CYS A 20 -7.52 -10.72 -5.02
CA CYS A 20 -7.96 -12.11 -4.97
C CYS A 20 -7.20 -12.91 -3.89
N GLY A 21 -5.87 -12.78 -3.85
CA GLY A 21 -5.02 -13.41 -2.85
C GLY A 21 -5.32 -12.95 -1.42
N GLN A 22 -5.57 -11.66 -1.21
CA GLN A 22 -5.95 -11.09 0.09
C GLN A 22 -7.31 -11.62 0.56
N ILE A 23 -8.32 -11.61 -0.30
CA ILE A 23 -9.67 -12.10 0.04
C ILE A 23 -9.63 -13.60 0.35
N LEU A 24 -8.81 -14.37 -0.36
CA LEU A 24 -8.65 -15.81 -0.14
C LEU A 24 -7.73 -16.15 1.04
N GLY A 25 -7.06 -15.17 1.64
CA GLY A 25 -6.10 -15.37 2.73
C GLY A 25 -4.80 -16.07 2.30
N ILE A 26 -4.45 -15.97 1.01
CA ILE A 26 -3.23 -16.55 0.43
C ILE A 26 -2.08 -15.52 0.41
N GLU A 27 -2.41 -14.24 0.33
CA GLU A 27 -1.40 -13.16 0.31
C GLU A 27 -1.29 -12.47 1.68
N ASP A 28 -0.06 -12.18 2.11
CA ASP A 28 0.22 -11.44 3.34
C ASP A 28 -0.11 -9.95 3.18
N ILE A 29 -0.95 -9.43 4.07
CA ILE A 29 -1.45 -8.04 4.06
C ILE A 29 -0.29 -7.03 4.10
N ARG A 30 0.88 -7.39 4.65
CA ARG A 30 2.05 -6.50 4.74
C ARG A 30 2.72 -6.30 3.39
N LEU A 31 2.83 -7.34 2.56
CA LEU A 31 3.37 -7.23 1.20
C LEU A 31 2.49 -6.32 0.35
N SER A 32 1.17 -6.51 0.45
CA SER A 32 0.19 -5.69 -0.27
C SER A 32 0.22 -4.22 0.16
N ARG A 33 0.45 -3.93 1.46
CA ARG A 33 0.69 -2.56 1.94
C ARG A 33 1.99 -1.98 1.41
N MET A 34 3.10 -2.73 1.47
CA MET A 34 4.40 -2.27 0.96
C MET A 34 4.35 -1.94 -0.54
N VAL A 35 3.66 -2.76 -1.34
CA VAL A 35 3.46 -2.47 -2.77
C VAL A 35 2.65 -1.20 -2.96
N ARG A 36 1.53 -1.03 -2.24
CA ARG A 36 0.71 0.18 -2.31
C ARG A 36 1.51 1.44 -1.96
N ASP A 37 2.23 1.40 -0.84
CA ASP A 37 3.07 2.51 -0.38
C ASP A 37 4.19 2.83 -1.41
N SER A 38 4.71 1.82 -2.10
CA SER A 38 5.72 2.00 -3.16
C SER A 38 5.12 2.60 -4.44
N VAL A 39 3.89 2.24 -4.80
CA VAL A 39 3.20 2.79 -5.98
C VAL A 39 2.78 4.25 -5.73
N GLU A 40 2.29 4.57 -4.52
CA GLU A 40 2.04 5.97 -4.12
C GLU A 40 3.31 6.83 -4.10
N SER A 41 4.46 6.21 -3.83
CA SER A 41 5.77 6.91 -3.88
C SER A 41 6.26 7.18 -5.30
N LEU A 42 5.68 6.54 -6.33
CA LEU A 42 6.01 6.79 -7.73
C LEU A 42 5.17 7.92 -8.35
N GLU A 43 3.98 8.18 -7.79
CA GLU A 43 3.01 9.19 -8.26
C GLU A 43 3.11 10.53 -7.51
N ASP A 44 4.20 10.78 -6.78
CA ASP A 44 4.45 12.08 -6.17
C ASP A 44 5.82 12.60 -6.62
N GLY A 45 5.79 13.77 -7.27
CA GLY A 45 6.98 14.59 -7.48
C GLY A 45 7.68 14.92 -6.15
N PRO A 46 8.74 15.75 -6.16
CA PRO A 46 9.55 15.95 -4.98
C PRO A 46 8.72 16.56 -3.84
N LYS A 47 8.27 15.72 -2.89
CA LYS A 47 7.67 16.20 -1.64
C LYS A 47 8.73 16.95 -0.84
N PRO A 48 8.53 18.23 -0.49
CA PRO A 48 9.50 18.95 0.31
C PRO A 48 9.56 18.33 1.71
N VAL A 49 10.70 17.72 2.03
CA VAL A 49 11.06 17.37 3.41
C VAL A 49 11.26 18.68 4.16
N GLY A 50 10.17 19.15 4.78
CA GLY A 50 10.10 20.38 5.53
C GLY A 50 9.59 20.11 6.93
N ARG A 51 10.42 19.55 7.81
CA ARG A 51 10.31 19.82 9.26
C ARG A 51 11.58 19.49 10.04
N LEU A 52 12.66 20.21 9.76
CA LEU A 52 13.68 20.46 10.78
C LEU A 52 13.14 21.60 11.68
N THR A 53 12.44 21.25 12.76
CA THR A 53 12.33 22.17 13.90
C THR A 53 13.47 21.87 14.85
N ALA A 54 14.67 22.34 14.48
CA ALA A 54 15.76 22.50 15.42
C ALA A 54 15.44 23.72 16.28
N ASN A 55 14.69 23.53 17.36
CA ASN A 55 14.61 24.53 18.42
C ASN A 55 15.85 24.41 19.31
N SER A 56 16.87 25.15 18.85
CA SER A 56 17.80 25.98 19.62
C SER A 56 17.72 26.00 21.16
N SER A 57 18.93 26.08 21.73
CA SER A 57 19.32 26.76 22.98
C SER A 57 19.55 25.80 24.16
N ARG A 58 20.68 25.80 24.88
CA ARG A 58 21.51 26.94 25.27
C ARG A 58 22.87 26.47 25.81
N ALA A 59 23.93 27.17 25.43
CA ALA A 59 25.25 27.14 26.05
C ALA A 59 25.28 27.97 27.35
N GLU A 60 26.31 27.73 28.16
CA GLU A 60 26.67 28.32 29.46
C GLU A 60 26.34 27.46 30.69
#